data_AF-A0A960HS83-F1
#
_entry.id   AF-A0A960HS83-F1
#
_cell.length_a   1.000
_cell.length_b   1.000
_cell.length_c   1.000
_cell.angle_alpha   90.00
_cell.angle_beta   90.00
_cell.angle_gamma   90.00
#
_symmetry.space_group_name_H-M   'P 1'
#
loop_
_entity.id
_entity.type
_entity.pdbx_description
1 polymer ?
#
loop_
_entity_poly.entity_id
_entity_poly.type
_entity_poly.pdbx_seq_one_letter_code
_entity_poly.pdbx_strand_id
1 'polypeptide(L)'
;MSARRPMTATFRRVGRGCAWEALRPPRTRVPGPTMAAGADLPHDLYTFVIERALELRHGFWGCVADGATFRTLGRKRTPQGKAVIDRHLADLDAAEQRVNEIYFAWKAGTPTPLDEQLDDMLARWNALTEADELTLEWDVT
;
A
#
# COMPACT_ATOMS: atom_id res chain seq x y z
N MET A 1 -15.50 21.22 -12.76
CA MET A 1 -14.97 20.58 -11.54
C MET A 1 -13.64 19.94 -11.91
N SER A 2 -12.52 20.34 -11.28
CA SER A 2 -11.22 19.75 -11.59
C SER A 2 -11.14 18.36 -10.96
N ALA A 3 -10.89 17.31 -11.75
CA ALA A 3 -10.74 15.96 -11.22
C ALA A 3 -9.58 15.92 -10.21
N ARG A 4 -9.83 15.43 -9.00
CA ARG A 4 -8.79 15.25 -7.98
C ARG A 4 -7.81 14.20 -8.54
N ARG A 5 -6.54 14.57 -8.71
CA ARG A 5 -5.51 13.61 -9.15
C ARG A 5 -5.40 12.49 -8.10
N PRO A 6 -5.25 11.22 -8.48
CA PRO A 6 -5.00 10.15 -7.52
C PRO A 6 -3.60 10.30 -6.89
N MET A 7 -3.40 9.68 -5.73
CA MET A 7 -2.05 9.45 -5.20
C MET A 7 -1.42 8.33 -6.02
N THR A 8 -0.11 8.39 -6.27
CA THR A 8 0.63 7.23 -6.82
C THR A 8 1.55 6.65 -5.77
N ALA A 9 1.78 5.34 -5.82
CA ALA A 9 2.79 4.65 -5.03
C ALA A 9 3.74 3.91 -5.98
N THR A 10 5.03 4.19 -5.88
CA THR A 10 6.07 3.60 -6.71
C THR A 10 6.91 2.65 -5.87
N PHE A 11 6.90 1.37 -6.22
CA PHE A 11 7.64 0.30 -5.58
C PHE A 11 8.85 -0.08 -6.43
N ARG A 12 9.95 -0.46 -5.76
CA ARG A 12 11.20 -0.85 -6.41
C ARG A 12 11.93 -1.93 -5.61
N ARG A 13 12.69 -2.77 -6.29
CA ARG A 13 13.58 -3.74 -5.65
C ARG A 13 14.82 -3.04 -5.10
N VAL A 14 15.25 -3.47 -3.91
CA VAL A 14 16.48 -3.00 -3.27
C VAL A 14 17.18 -4.20 -2.64
N GLY A 15 18.12 -4.82 -3.35
CA GLY A 15 18.70 -6.10 -2.96
C GLY A 15 17.62 -7.18 -2.82
N ARG A 16 17.52 -7.79 -1.64
CA ARG A 16 16.45 -8.75 -1.28
C ARG A 16 15.24 -8.07 -0.63
N GLY A 17 15.05 -6.78 -0.89
CA GLY A 17 14.04 -5.94 -0.27
C GLY A 17 13.17 -5.21 -1.28
N CYS A 18 12.14 -4.57 -0.75
CA CYS A 18 11.28 -3.63 -1.45
C CYS A 18 11.35 -2.28 -0.73
N ALA A 19 11.48 -1.22 -1.50
CA ALA A 19 11.25 0.14 -1.03
C ALA A 19 10.13 0.75 -1.86
N TRP A 20 9.41 1.72 -1.28
CA TRP A 20 8.42 2.47 -2.01
C TRP A 20 8.41 3.95 -1.62
N GLU A 21 7.84 4.75 -2.50
CA GLU A 21 7.49 6.14 -2.23
C GLU A 21 6.12 6.46 -2.82
N ALA A 22 5.30 7.19 -2.07
CA ALA A 22 4.05 7.72 -2.58
C ALA A 22 4.16 9.21 -2.94
N LEU A 23 3.52 9.60 -4.04
CA LEU A 23 3.33 10.98 -4.44
C LEU A 23 1.87 11.37 -4.24
N ARG A 24 1.59 12.16 -3.21
CA ARG A 24 0.26 12.73 -2.95
C ARG A 24 0.09 14.07 -3.66
N PRO A 25 -1.06 14.32 -4.30
CA PRO A 25 -1.38 15.65 -4.79
C PRO A 25 -1.36 16.71 -3.66
N PRO A 26 -0.93 17.94 -3.94
CA PRO A 26 -0.42 18.38 -5.24
C PRO A 26 0.99 17.85 -5.55
N ARG A 27 1.91 17.73 -4.57
CA ARG A 27 3.33 17.30 -4.78
C ARG A 27 4.02 16.72 -3.53
N THR A 28 3.27 16.15 -2.58
CA THR A 28 3.84 15.66 -1.31
C THR A 28 4.40 14.25 -1.48
N ARG A 29 5.73 14.10 -1.39
CA ARG A 29 6.40 12.79 -1.35
C ARG A 29 6.33 12.17 0.04
N VAL A 30 6.00 10.89 0.11
CA VAL A 30 5.92 10.10 1.35
C VAL A 30 6.78 8.85 1.17
N PRO A 31 7.97 8.78 1.78
CA PRO A 31 8.78 7.58 1.72
C PRO A 31 8.17 6.48 2.58
N GLY A 32 8.22 5.25 2.06
CA GLY A 32 7.94 4.04 2.81
C GLY A 32 9.18 3.51 3.53
N PRO A 33 9.00 2.58 4.49
CA PRO A 33 10.10 1.78 5.00
C PRO A 33 10.66 0.86 3.90
N THR A 34 11.94 0.48 4.02
CA THR A 34 12.45 -0.68 3.29
C THR A 34 12.02 -1.94 4.02
N MET A 35 11.48 -2.90 3.29
CA MET A 35 11.00 -4.17 3.84
C MET A 35 11.61 -5.37 3.11
N ALA A 36 11.65 -6.52 3.77
CA ALA A 36 12.07 -7.75 3.13
C ALA A 36 11.12 -8.10 1.97
N ALA A 37 11.68 -8.49 0.84
CA ALA A 37 10.94 -8.96 -0.33
C ALA A 37 11.56 -10.28 -0.76
N GLY A 38 10.87 -11.38 -0.43
CA GLY A 38 11.27 -12.73 -0.81
C GLY A 38 10.68 -13.14 -2.16
N ALA A 39 10.34 -14.42 -2.27
CA ALA A 39 9.56 -14.96 -3.39
C ALA A 39 8.09 -14.51 -3.35
N ASP A 40 7.63 -13.98 -2.23
CA ASP A 40 6.26 -13.49 -2.03
C ASP A 40 6.13 -11.98 -2.29
N LEU A 41 4.89 -11.49 -2.34
CA LEU A 41 4.61 -10.06 -2.39
C LEU A 41 5.11 -9.33 -1.12
N PRO A 42 5.78 -8.15 -1.26
CA PRO A 42 6.07 -7.28 -0.13
C PRO A 42 4.81 -6.83 0.61
N HIS A 43 4.89 -6.65 1.93
CA HIS A 43 3.76 -6.29 2.79
C HIS A 43 2.97 -5.09 2.29
N ASP A 44 3.62 -3.95 2.12
CA ASP A 44 2.93 -2.73 1.71
C ASP A 44 2.38 -2.85 0.27
N LEU A 45 2.95 -3.72 -0.58
CA LEU A 45 2.45 -3.96 -1.93
C LEU A 45 1.17 -4.80 -1.95
N TYR A 46 1.11 -5.92 -1.20
CA TYR A 46 -0.15 -6.69 -1.13
C TYR A 46 -1.24 -5.91 -0.38
N THR A 47 -0.87 -5.13 0.65
CA THR A 47 -1.81 -4.24 1.34
C THR A 47 -2.39 -3.23 0.35
N PHE A 48 -1.56 -2.66 -0.55
CA PHE A 48 -2.05 -1.75 -1.60
C PHE A 48 -3.08 -2.42 -2.51
N VAL A 49 -2.76 -3.61 -3.03
CA VAL A 49 -3.63 -4.34 -3.95
C VAL A 49 -4.95 -4.69 -3.29
N ILE A 50 -4.91 -5.26 -2.08
CA ILE A 50 -6.11 -5.72 -1.39
C ILE A 50 -6.98 -4.54 -0.96
N GLU A 51 -6.40 -3.52 -0.33
CA GLU A 51 -7.17 -2.35 0.09
C GLU A 51 -7.81 -1.63 -1.11
N ARG A 52 -7.08 -1.51 -2.23
CA ARG A 52 -7.63 -0.91 -3.45
C ARG A 52 -8.77 -1.75 -4.03
N ALA A 53 -8.57 -3.06 -4.17
CA ALA A 53 -9.57 -3.94 -4.76
C ALA A 53 -10.86 -4.07 -3.93
N LEU A 54 -10.75 -3.91 -2.61
CA LEU A 54 -11.88 -3.89 -1.68
C LEU A 54 -12.44 -2.49 -1.41
N GLU A 55 -11.90 -1.46 -2.06
CA GLU A 55 -12.28 -0.06 -1.84
C GLU A 55 -12.17 0.38 -0.35
N LEU A 56 -11.17 -0.14 0.37
CA LEU A 56 -10.92 0.18 1.78
C LEU A 56 -10.33 1.58 1.93
N ARG A 57 -11.21 2.58 1.96
CA ARG A 57 -10.87 4.01 2.04
C ARG A 57 -10.02 4.41 3.24
N HIS A 58 -10.16 3.70 4.36
CA HIS A 58 -9.54 4.08 5.63
C HIS A 58 -8.55 3.04 6.17
N GLY A 59 -8.07 2.15 5.29
CA GLY A 59 -6.90 1.32 5.55
C GLY A 59 -5.60 2.13 5.55
N PHE A 60 -4.46 1.45 5.52
CA PHE A 60 -3.14 2.07 5.54
C PHE A 60 -2.97 3.07 4.38
N TRP A 61 -3.22 2.65 3.14
CA TRP A 61 -2.97 3.47 1.96
C TRP A 61 -3.96 4.62 1.82
N GLY A 62 -5.21 4.40 2.21
CA GLY A 62 -6.21 5.45 2.34
C GLY A 62 -5.81 6.52 3.35
N CYS A 63 -5.35 6.10 4.53
CA CYS A 63 -4.81 7.01 5.54
C CYS A 63 -3.55 7.74 5.04
N VAL A 64 -2.64 7.04 4.33
CA VAL A 64 -1.49 7.69 3.67
C VAL A 64 -1.97 8.75 2.70
N ALA A 65 -2.94 8.46 1.83
CA ALA A 65 -3.51 9.43 0.88
C ALA A 65 -4.11 10.66 1.59
N ASP A 66 -4.75 10.46 2.75
CA ASP A 66 -5.42 11.51 3.52
C ASP A 66 -4.51 12.34 4.43
N GLY A 67 -3.22 12.01 4.52
CA GLY A 67 -2.28 12.84 5.28
C GLY A 67 -1.61 12.16 6.47
N ALA A 68 -1.90 10.88 6.73
CA ALA A 68 -1.37 10.18 7.90
C ALA A 68 0.16 10.24 7.98
N THR A 69 0.67 10.29 9.21
CA THR A 69 2.11 10.27 9.50
C THR A 69 2.43 9.15 10.49
N PHE A 70 2.39 7.91 10.01
CA PHE A 70 2.79 6.74 10.78
C PHE A 70 4.27 6.83 11.16
N ARG A 71 4.63 6.19 12.28
CA ARG A 71 6.02 6.20 12.79
C ARG A 71 7.01 5.58 11.80
N THR A 72 6.55 4.65 10.97
CA THR A 72 7.34 3.90 9.99
C THR A 72 7.67 4.68 8.71
N LEU A 73 6.96 5.78 8.41
CA LEU A 73 7.04 6.49 7.12
C LEU A 73 8.24 7.42 6.96
N GLY A 74 9.32 7.27 7.75
CA GLY A 74 10.54 8.09 7.64
C GLY A 74 10.37 9.62 7.74
N ARG A 75 9.15 10.12 7.96
CA ARG A 75 8.78 11.54 8.03
C ARG A 75 8.45 11.95 9.46
N LYS A 76 8.68 13.24 9.74
CA LYS A 76 8.26 13.87 10.98
C LYS A 76 6.74 13.74 11.15
N ARG A 77 6.33 13.18 12.29
CA ARG A 77 4.91 13.12 12.69
C ARG A 77 4.37 14.53 12.88
N THR A 78 3.19 14.80 12.33
CA THR A 78 2.49 16.08 12.49
C THR A 78 1.22 15.90 13.31
N PRO A 79 0.74 16.92 14.05
CA PRO A 79 -0.55 16.84 14.74
C PRO A 79 -1.70 16.48 13.78
N GLN A 80 -1.71 17.06 12.58
CA GLN A 80 -2.73 16.78 11.56
C GLN A 80 -2.66 15.33 11.08
N GLY A 81 -1.46 14.82 10.78
CA GLY A 81 -1.29 13.44 10.33
C GLY A 81 -1.55 12.41 11.44
N LYS A 82 -1.39 12.77 12.71
CA LYS A 82 -1.82 11.94 13.84
C LYS A 82 -3.35 11.93 13.95
N ALA A 83 -4.00 13.07 13.79
CA ALA A 83 -5.46 13.15 13.84
C ALA A 83 -6.16 12.31 12.76
N VAL A 84 -5.54 12.12 11.59
CA VAL A 84 -6.04 11.16 10.57
C VAL A 84 -6.04 9.74 11.13
N ILE A 85 -4.92 9.30 11.72
CA ILE A 85 -4.79 7.96 12.32
C ILE A 85 -5.78 7.78 13.47
N ASP A 86 -5.84 8.76 14.39
CA ASP A 86 -6.70 8.68 15.56
C ASP A 86 -8.19 8.61 15.17
N ARG A 87 -8.60 9.31 14.11
CA ARG A 87 -9.98 9.28 13.58
C ARG A 87 -10.36 7.92 12.99
N HIS A 88 -9.41 7.24 12.35
CA HIS A 88 -9.64 6.02 11.58
C HIS A 88 -9.03 4.77 12.21
N LEU A 89 -8.73 4.80 13.51
CA LEU A 89 -8.03 3.70 14.17
C LEU A 89 -8.80 2.37 14.06
N ALA A 90 -10.12 2.39 14.27
CA ALA A 90 -10.95 1.20 14.13
C ALA A 90 -11.01 0.70 12.67
N ASP A 91 -11.03 1.61 11.69
CA ASP A 91 -11.02 1.26 10.28
C ASP A 91 -9.67 0.65 9.86
N LEU A 92 -8.56 1.18 10.40
CA LEU A 92 -7.21 0.66 10.20
C LEU A 92 -7.09 -0.77 10.72
N ASP A 93 -7.54 -1.02 11.95
CA ASP A 93 -7.51 -2.36 12.55
C ASP A 93 -8.37 -3.36 11.74
N ALA A 94 -9.56 -2.94 11.31
CA ALA A 94 -10.44 -3.77 10.49
C ALA A 94 -9.86 -4.05 9.08
N ALA A 95 -9.25 -3.04 8.46
CA ALA A 95 -8.58 -3.18 7.17
C ALA A 95 -7.37 -4.11 7.27
N GLU A 96 -6.52 -3.95 8.29
CA GLU A 96 -5.36 -4.82 8.53
C GLU A 96 -5.81 -6.27 8.74
N GLN A 97 -6.86 -6.50 9.54
CA GLN A 97 -7.41 -7.84 9.72
C GLN A 97 -7.87 -8.45 8.40
N ARG A 98 -8.60 -7.69 7.57
CA ARG A 98 -9.11 -8.16 6.29
C ARG A 98 -8.01 -8.43 5.26
N VAL A 99 -7.00 -7.57 5.21
CA VAL A 99 -5.80 -7.75 4.38
C VAL A 99 -5.06 -9.01 4.77
N ASN A 100 -4.82 -9.22 6.06
CA ASN A 100 -4.15 -10.42 6.56
C ASN A 100 -4.94 -11.69 6.25
N GLU A 101 -6.26 -11.69 6.49
CA GLU A 101 -7.13 -12.82 6.18
C GLU A 101 -7.01 -13.26 4.71
N ILE A 102 -7.13 -12.31 3.78
CA ILE A 102 -7.07 -12.60 2.35
C ILE A 102 -5.67 -13.03 1.93
N TYR A 103 -4.64 -12.27 2.32
CA TYR A 103 -3.27 -12.56 1.91
C TYR A 103 -2.81 -13.93 2.39
N PHE A 104 -3.11 -14.30 3.65
CA PHE A 104 -2.73 -15.61 4.17
C PHE A 104 -3.57 -16.76 3.59
N ALA A 105 -4.85 -16.53 3.27
CA ALA A 105 -5.66 -17.51 2.54
C ALA A 105 -5.08 -17.78 1.14
N TRP A 106 -4.82 -16.72 0.37
CA TRP A 106 -4.20 -16.82 -0.96
C TRP A 106 -2.83 -17.51 -0.90
N LYS A 107 -1.98 -17.10 0.04
CA LYS A 107 -0.65 -17.71 0.24
C LYS A 107 -0.72 -19.21 0.59
N ALA A 108 -1.79 -19.63 1.27
CA ALA A 108 -2.03 -21.03 1.61
C ALA A 108 -2.70 -21.82 0.47
N GLY A 109 -2.98 -21.20 -0.68
CA GLY A 109 -3.72 -21.81 -1.79
C GLY A 109 -5.21 -22.00 -1.51
N THR A 110 -5.75 -21.31 -0.50
CA THR A 110 -7.19 -21.27 -0.24
C THR A 110 -7.82 -20.21 -1.15
N PRO A 111 -8.88 -20.53 -1.93
CA PRO A 111 -9.49 -19.58 -2.85
C PRO A 111 -9.93 -18.29 -2.15
N THR A 112 -9.65 -17.15 -2.78
CA THR A 112 -10.05 -15.83 -2.31
C THR A 112 -10.76 -15.06 -3.42
N PRO A 113 -11.56 -14.03 -3.10
CA PRO A 113 -12.12 -13.16 -4.13
C PRO A 113 -11.06 -12.34 -4.89
N LEU A 114 -9.79 -12.35 -4.46
CA LEU A 114 -8.71 -11.52 -5.01
C LEU A 114 -7.55 -12.34 -5.61
N ASP A 115 -7.77 -13.62 -5.93
CA ASP A 115 -6.72 -14.51 -6.45
C ASP A 115 -6.08 -13.94 -7.72
N GLU A 116 -6.91 -13.50 -8.69
CA GLU A 116 -6.43 -12.93 -9.97
C GLU A 116 -5.57 -11.67 -9.73
N GLN A 117 -6.02 -10.75 -8.87
CA GLN A 117 -5.31 -9.50 -8.59
C GLN A 117 -3.97 -9.75 -7.89
N LEU A 118 -3.91 -10.73 -6.99
CA LEU A 118 -2.70 -11.09 -6.25
C LEU A 118 -1.72 -11.86 -7.15
N ASP A 119 -2.20 -12.78 -7.98
CA ASP A 119 -1.40 -13.53 -8.95
C ASP A 119 -0.78 -12.59 -10.00
N ASP A 120 -1.58 -11.69 -10.56
CA ASP A 120 -1.12 -10.68 -11.52
C ASP A 120 -0.07 -9.76 -10.88
N MET A 121 -0.29 -9.32 -9.64
CA MET A 121 0.69 -8.48 -8.96
C MET A 121 1.97 -9.24 -8.66
N LEU A 122 1.87 -10.51 -8.25
CA LEU A 122 3.04 -11.35 -8.01
C LEU A 122 3.85 -11.53 -9.30
N ALA A 123 3.18 -11.79 -10.43
CA ALA A 123 3.83 -11.90 -11.73
C ALA A 123 4.54 -10.59 -12.11
N ARG A 124 3.88 -9.44 -11.95
CA ARG A 124 4.48 -8.11 -12.20
C ARG A 124 5.68 -7.86 -11.29
N TRP A 125 5.56 -8.15 -9.99
CA TRP A 125 6.64 -7.99 -9.02
C TRP A 125 7.84 -8.87 -9.38
N ASN A 126 7.61 -10.14 -9.72
CA ASN A 126 8.66 -11.08 -10.10
C ASN A 126 9.37 -10.73 -11.41
N ALA A 127 8.70 -10.02 -12.32
CA ALA A 127 9.29 -9.53 -13.55
C ALA A 127 10.21 -8.30 -13.36
N LEU A 128 10.10 -7.56 -12.24
CA LEU A 128 10.93 -6.37 -11.99
C LEU A 128 12.39 -6.74 -11.74
N THR A 129 13.29 -6.01 -12.36
CA THR A 129 14.71 -5.91 -11.97
C THR A 129 14.92 -4.78 -10.96
N GLU A 130 16.15 -4.59 -10.47
CA GLU A 130 16.49 -3.46 -9.60
C GLU A 130 16.47 -2.10 -10.32
N ALA A 131 16.53 -2.09 -11.65
CA ALA A 131 16.44 -0.87 -12.46
C ALA A 131 14.99 -0.45 -12.76
N ASP A 132 14.03 -1.34 -12.51
CA ASP A 132 12.62 -1.12 -12.83
C ASP A 132 11.84 -0.52 -11.67
N GLU A 133 10.75 0.17 -12.01
CA GLU A 133 9.81 0.73 -11.06
C GLU A 133 8.40 0.22 -11.35
N LEU A 134 7.66 -0.10 -10.29
CA LEU A 134 6.25 -0.48 -10.35
C LEU A 134 5.42 0.64 -9.72
N THR A 135 4.77 1.43 -10.56
CA THR A 135 3.90 2.53 -10.11
C THR A 135 2.44 2.11 -10.17
N LEU A 136 1.72 2.32 -9.06
CA LEU A 136 0.30 2.05 -8.90
C LEU A 136 -0.44 3.34 -8.52
N GLU A 137 -1.67 3.48 -8.99
CA GLU A 137 -2.54 4.60 -8.67
C GLU A 137 -3.52 4.22 -7.55
N TRP A 138 -3.69 5.13 -6.60
CA TRP A 138 -4.66 5.06 -5.52
C TRP A 138 -5.79 6.04 -5.81
N ASP A 139 -6.92 5.49 -6.25
CA ASP A 139 -8.13 6.15 -6.73
C ASP A 139 -9.34 5.94 -5.81
N VAL A 140 -9.18 5.24 -4.68
CA VAL A 140 -10.21 5.06 -3.65
C VAL A 140 -10.47 6.40 -2.95
N THR A 141 -11.72 6.88 -2.94
CA THR A 141 -12.10 8.24 -2.50
C THR A 141 -13.18 8.31 -1.44
#